data_AF-A0A7C1E135-F1
#
_entry.id   AF-A0A7C1E135-F1
#
_cell.length_a   1.000
_cell.length_b   1.000
_cell.length_c   1.000
_cell.angle_alpha   90.00
_cell.angle_beta   90.00
_cell.angle_gamma   90.00
#
_symmetry.space_group_name_H-M   'P 1'
#
loop_
_entity.id
_entity.type
_entity.pdbx_description
1 polymer ?
#
loop_
_entity_poly.entity_id
_entity_poly.type
_entity_poly.pdbx_seq_one_letter_code
_entity_poly.pdbx_strand_id
1 'polypeptide(L)'
;TASGYYVDTVARKIYGLNGYVTGDCGAVGDIFTGHKYAGSSAEAAALALKAGVDTDCGNIFQSSTIDALNAGLISMADIDRALAHMFTIRMRTGEFDPVELVPYAGITPDVVNSPEHTALALKVATRTPVLLKNNKISGRDEKALPLNAGGIRKIAVIGPMADRVVLGPYSGTPLESNMITPLQGIKTYLAENGSGAEVSYSPGADTKSRSNLFYVRKFEILDTDGNVTEIDATRFNASSGGISVDSAESVHSLERIDDGSWTAYHQVDISGIDSVFLDASVIDAGGFIEARVGSATGNVLATFEVPGRPEQRGFFWGRDRIIREKANQLGLTGPQDLYLVYHAPAVLPIDQETLSMASSADVAVVFVGTDDRTASEESDRLTLLLPGNQYELIRAVAGVNPHTVVVMQTLGMVEVDQFREMDHVPGIIWTGYNGQAQGAAMARILFGEVNPGGKLNATWHKSVKDLPDIADYDLRGGAGKNGRTYWYFDGDVSYEFGYGLSYTTFDYSNFGISSSSVTPNDKITSGWM
;
A
#
# COMPACT_ATOMS: atom_id res chain seq x y z
N THR A 1 13.77 -11.66 -14.66
CA THR A 1 13.45 -12.43 -15.87
C THR A 1 14.67 -12.97 -16.63
N ALA A 2 15.73 -12.19 -16.89
CA ALA A 2 16.88 -12.63 -17.70
C ALA A 2 18.04 -13.31 -16.94
N SER A 3 17.90 -13.62 -15.65
CA SER A 3 19.01 -14.15 -14.81
C SER A 3 19.03 -15.67 -14.80
N GLY A 4 19.91 -16.28 -15.60
CA GLY A 4 20.16 -17.73 -15.56
C GLY A 4 20.74 -18.22 -14.23
N TYR A 5 21.43 -17.36 -13.47
CA TYR A 5 21.89 -17.71 -12.13
C TYR A 5 20.70 -17.99 -11.20
N TYR A 6 19.73 -17.08 -11.11
CA TYR A 6 18.59 -17.27 -10.22
C TYR A 6 17.60 -18.32 -10.74
N VAL A 7 17.26 -18.26 -12.03
CA VAL A 7 16.20 -19.08 -12.62
C VAL A 7 16.65 -20.53 -12.85
N ASP A 8 17.89 -20.76 -13.32
CA ASP A 8 18.39 -22.10 -13.59
C ASP A 8 19.30 -22.61 -12.47
N THR A 9 20.36 -21.87 -12.12
CA THR A 9 21.35 -22.38 -11.15
C THR A 9 20.77 -22.52 -9.75
N VAL A 10 20.16 -21.45 -9.21
CA VAL A 10 19.61 -21.46 -7.86
C VAL A 10 18.32 -22.26 -7.81
N ALA A 11 17.30 -21.88 -8.58
CA ALA A 11 15.99 -22.52 -8.45
C ALA A 11 16.00 -24.00 -8.90
N ARG A 12 16.58 -24.32 -10.07
CA ARG A 12 16.54 -25.70 -10.61
C ARG A 12 17.67 -26.58 -10.12
N LYS A 13 18.93 -26.16 -10.30
CA LYS A 13 20.08 -27.05 -10.02
C LYS A 13 20.37 -27.21 -8.53
N ILE A 14 20.26 -26.13 -7.75
CA ILE A 14 20.54 -26.14 -6.31
C ILE A 14 19.30 -26.58 -5.53
N TYR A 15 18.15 -25.93 -5.75
CA TYR A 15 16.93 -26.22 -4.99
C TYR A 15 16.02 -27.29 -5.62
N GLY A 16 16.32 -27.78 -6.82
CA GLY A 16 15.60 -28.90 -7.42
C GLY A 16 14.22 -28.57 -7.98
N LEU A 17 13.95 -27.33 -8.41
CA LEU A 17 12.67 -26.95 -9.02
C LEU A 17 12.36 -27.82 -10.24
N ASN A 18 11.34 -28.68 -10.10
CA ASN A 18 10.86 -29.60 -11.12
C ASN A 18 9.45 -29.21 -11.63
N GLY A 19 9.32 -27.93 -12.00
CA GLY A 19 8.11 -27.35 -12.58
C GLY A 19 8.48 -26.32 -13.64
N TYR A 20 7.58 -25.37 -13.90
CA TYR A 20 7.84 -24.28 -14.84
C TYR A 20 8.07 -22.95 -14.10
N VAL A 21 8.71 -22.00 -14.76
CA VAL A 21 8.94 -20.63 -14.29
C VAL A 21 8.15 -19.67 -15.18
N THR A 22 7.27 -18.87 -14.58
CA THR A 22 6.60 -17.79 -15.30
C THR A 22 7.37 -16.48 -15.17
N GLY A 23 7.52 -15.78 -16.28
CA GLY A 23 7.81 -14.35 -16.26
C GLY A 23 6.58 -13.61 -15.76
N ASP A 24 6.80 -12.61 -14.91
CA ASP A 24 5.74 -11.71 -14.47
C ASP A 24 5.17 -10.92 -15.66
N CYS A 25 3.99 -10.34 -15.48
CA CYS A 25 3.29 -9.60 -16.52
C CYS A 25 4.15 -8.40 -16.98
N GLY A 26 4.45 -8.35 -18.28
CA GLY A 26 5.36 -7.34 -18.85
C GLY A 26 6.86 -7.59 -18.62
N ALA A 27 7.25 -8.47 -17.70
CA ALA A 27 8.65 -8.61 -17.27
C ALA A 27 9.60 -9.20 -18.31
N VAL A 28 9.09 -9.88 -19.36
CA VAL A 28 9.90 -10.26 -20.53
C VAL A 28 10.11 -9.05 -21.45
N GLY A 29 9.08 -8.24 -21.67
CA GLY A 29 9.20 -6.99 -22.44
C GLY A 29 10.13 -6.01 -21.77
N ASP A 30 10.07 -5.94 -20.45
CA ASP A 30 10.86 -4.99 -19.68
C ASP A 30 12.37 -5.20 -19.76
N ILE A 31 12.82 -6.38 -20.20
CA ILE A 31 14.23 -6.64 -20.53
C ILE A 31 14.76 -5.65 -21.58
N PHE A 32 13.94 -5.24 -22.56
CA PHE A 32 14.35 -4.27 -23.59
C PHE A 32 13.68 -2.89 -23.43
N THR A 33 12.47 -2.80 -22.87
CA THR A 33 11.76 -1.52 -22.74
C THR A 33 12.18 -0.72 -21.51
N GLY A 34 12.21 -1.30 -20.32
CA GLY A 34 12.59 -0.60 -19.09
C GLY A 34 14.07 -0.76 -18.77
N HIS A 35 14.53 -1.99 -18.56
CA HIS A 35 15.91 -2.28 -18.18
C HIS A 35 16.96 -1.99 -19.26
N LYS A 36 16.54 -1.87 -20.53
CA LYS A 36 17.42 -1.65 -21.70
C LYS A 36 18.57 -2.67 -21.80
N TYR A 37 18.36 -3.87 -21.27
CA TYR A 37 19.35 -4.95 -21.26
C TYR A 37 19.46 -5.65 -22.62
N ALA A 38 18.36 -5.71 -23.36
CA ALA A 38 18.29 -6.18 -24.74
C ALA A 38 18.00 -5.03 -25.71
N GLY A 39 18.45 -5.15 -26.97
CA GLY A 39 18.22 -4.16 -28.02
C GLY A 39 16.91 -4.36 -28.79
N SER A 40 16.24 -5.51 -28.64
CA SER A 40 14.97 -5.80 -29.31
C SER A 40 14.09 -6.76 -28.52
N SER A 41 12.81 -6.86 -28.89
CA SER A 41 11.88 -7.83 -28.31
C SER A 41 12.26 -9.28 -28.60
N ALA A 42 12.86 -9.56 -29.77
CA ALA A 42 13.38 -10.89 -30.12
C ALA A 42 14.57 -11.29 -29.24
N GLU A 43 15.50 -10.36 -28.98
CA GLU A 43 16.59 -10.59 -28.03
C GLU A 43 16.08 -10.78 -26.59
N ALA A 44 15.07 -10.01 -26.17
CA ALA A 44 14.44 -10.17 -24.86
C ALA A 44 13.79 -11.55 -24.70
N ALA A 45 13.01 -12.01 -25.69
CA ALA A 45 12.44 -13.36 -25.72
C ALA A 45 13.55 -14.43 -25.61
N ALA A 46 14.63 -14.26 -26.38
CA ALA A 46 15.76 -15.18 -26.37
C ALA A 46 16.44 -15.27 -25.01
N LEU A 47 16.70 -14.14 -24.36
CA LEU A 47 17.34 -14.08 -23.05
C LEU A 47 16.47 -14.71 -21.96
N ALA A 48 15.16 -14.42 -21.94
CA ALA A 48 14.24 -14.99 -20.98
C ALA A 48 14.13 -16.52 -21.14
N LEU A 49 13.92 -17.02 -22.36
CA LEU A 49 13.90 -18.46 -22.63
C LEU A 49 15.22 -19.10 -22.22
N LYS A 50 16.37 -18.58 -22.66
CA LYS A 50 17.68 -19.16 -22.30
C LYS A 50 17.96 -19.13 -20.80
N ALA A 51 17.46 -18.14 -20.07
CA ALA A 51 17.57 -18.08 -18.61
C ALA A 51 16.77 -19.19 -17.91
N GLY A 52 15.77 -19.78 -18.59
CA GLY A 52 14.93 -20.85 -18.07
C GLY A 52 13.52 -20.42 -17.67
N VAL A 53 13.08 -19.24 -18.13
CA VAL A 53 11.67 -18.82 -18.09
C VAL A 53 10.90 -19.62 -19.14
N ASP A 54 9.77 -20.20 -18.74
CA ASP A 54 8.98 -21.11 -19.57
C ASP A 54 7.67 -20.48 -20.07
N THR A 55 7.15 -19.46 -19.38
CA THR A 55 5.97 -18.69 -19.81
C THR A 55 6.14 -17.20 -19.65
N ASP A 56 5.34 -16.46 -20.42
CA ASP A 56 5.26 -15.01 -20.40
C ASP A 56 3.81 -14.62 -20.11
N CYS A 57 3.57 -13.92 -18.98
CA CYS A 57 2.27 -13.32 -18.71
C CYS A 57 1.97 -12.13 -19.65
N GLY A 58 3.00 -11.55 -20.27
CA GLY A 58 2.87 -10.55 -21.32
C GLY A 58 2.63 -11.16 -22.70
N ASN A 59 3.20 -10.52 -23.73
CA ASN A 59 2.97 -10.85 -25.14
C ASN A 59 4.26 -11.08 -25.94
N ILE A 60 5.44 -11.03 -25.32
CA ILE A 60 6.72 -11.08 -26.01
C ILE A 60 7.01 -12.47 -26.54
N PHE A 61 6.69 -13.52 -25.77
CA PHE A 61 6.86 -14.88 -26.28
C PHE A 61 5.99 -15.15 -27.51
N GLN A 62 4.74 -14.68 -27.50
CA GLN A 62 3.78 -14.87 -28.59
C GLN A 62 4.16 -14.05 -29.83
N SER A 63 4.66 -12.83 -29.64
CA SER A 63 4.96 -11.91 -30.74
C SER A 63 6.35 -12.08 -31.33
N SER A 64 7.35 -12.48 -30.54
CA SER A 64 8.78 -12.30 -30.90
C SER A 64 9.63 -13.59 -30.84
N THR A 65 9.12 -14.70 -30.30
CA THR A 65 9.92 -15.96 -30.18
C THR A 65 10.30 -16.53 -31.54
N ILE A 66 9.41 -16.48 -32.53
CA ILE A 66 9.69 -17.00 -33.88
C ILE A 66 10.76 -16.15 -34.57
N ASP A 67 10.73 -14.83 -34.38
CA ASP A 67 11.78 -13.94 -34.89
C ASP A 67 13.13 -14.22 -34.23
N ALA A 68 13.14 -14.47 -32.92
CA ALA A 68 14.32 -14.88 -32.19
C ALA A 68 14.91 -16.20 -32.72
N LEU A 69 14.05 -17.18 -33.06
CA LEU A 69 14.47 -18.44 -33.66
C LEU A 69 15.03 -18.24 -35.08
N ASN A 70 14.34 -17.48 -35.93
CA ASN A 70 14.77 -17.18 -37.30
C ASN A 70 16.09 -16.41 -37.33
N ALA A 71 16.33 -15.54 -36.35
CA ALA A 71 17.58 -14.83 -36.16
C ALA A 71 18.69 -15.68 -35.53
N GLY A 72 18.42 -16.94 -35.15
CA GLY A 72 19.39 -17.84 -34.52
C GLY A 72 19.72 -17.48 -33.07
N LEU A 73 18.91 -16.63 -32.42
CA LEU A 73 19.10 -16.21 -31.03
C LEU A 73 18.66 -17.28 -30.04
N ILE A 74 17.82 -18.22 -30.45
CA ILE A 74 17.41 -19.42 -29.70
C ILE A 74 17.37 -20.63 -30.63
N SER A 75 17.26 -21.81 -30.02
CA SER A 75 17.05 -23.08 -30.71
C SER A 75 15.64 -23.61 -30.48
N MET A 76 15.20 -24.56 -31.31
CA MET A 76 13.98 -25.33 -31.03
C MET A 76 14.03 -26.03 -29.66
N ALA A 77 15.21 -26.45 -29.21
CA ALA A 77 15.37 -27.08 -27.90
C ALA A 77 15.05 -26.13 -26.73
N ASP A 78 15.24 -24.83 -26.88
CA ASP A 78 14.86 -23.84 -25.85
C ASP A 78 13.34 -23.75 -25.71
N ILE A 79 12.62 -23.82 -26.84
CA ILE A 79 11.16 -23.86 -26.89
C ILE A 79 10.65 -25.19 -26.35
N ASP A 80 11.22 -26.32 -26.80
CA ASP A 80 10.82 -27.65 -26.36
C ASP A 80 10.99 -27.84 -24.86
N ARG A 81 12.06 -27.30 -24.27
CA ARG A 81 12.26 -27.32 -22.81
C ARG A 81 11.13 -26.59 -22.08
N ALA A 82 10.78 -25.38 -22.51
CA ALA A 82 9.70 -24.59 -21.91
C ALA A 82 8.35 -25.32 -22.01
N LEU A 83 8.05 -25.87 -23.18
CA LEU A 83 6.86 -26.68 -23.41
C LEU A 83 6.85 -27.95 -22.55
N ALA A 84 7.96 -28.67 -22.47
CA ALA A 84 8.06 -29.88 -21.65
C ALA A 84 7.78 -29.57 -20.17
N HIS A 85 8.34 -28.49 -19.60
CA HIS A 85 8.06 -28.09 -18.23
C HIS A 85 6.58 -27.74 -18.02
N MET A 86 6.00 -26.93 -18.91
CA MET A 86 4.60 -26.53 -18.82
C MET A 86 3.66 -27.74 -18.91
N PHE A 87 3.80 -28.55 -19.96
CA PHE A 87 2.95 -29.71 -20.18
C PHE A 87 3.13 -30.77 -19.10
N THR A 88 4.33 -30.90 -18.51
CA THR A 88 4.53 -31.78 -17.35
C THR A 88 3.67 -31.33 -16.17
N ILE A 89 3.57 -30.02 -15.89
CA ILE A 89 2.68 -29.54 -14.83
C ILE A 89 1.21 -29.75 -15.20
N ARG A 90 0.80 -29.45 -16.44
CA ARG A 90 -0.58 -29.70 -16.91
C ARG A 90 -1.00 -31.18 -16.80
N MET A 91 -0.10 -32.09 -17.13
CA MET A 91 -0.29 -33.53 -16.93
C MET A 91 -0.37 -33.90 -15.44
N ARG A 92 0.52 -33.35 -14.60
CA ARG A 92 0.48 -33.58 -13.14
C ARG A 92 -0.78 -33.03 -12.49
N THR A 93 -1.35 -31.97 -13.05
CA THR A 93 -2.66 -31.44 -12.65
C THR A 93 -3.81 -32.18 -13.33
N GLY A 94 -3.59 -33.34 -13.94
CA GLY A 94 -4.63 -34.20 -14.48
C GLY A 94 -5.46 -33.55 -15.59
N GLU A 95 -4.97 -32.49 -16.23
CA GLU A 95 -5.71 -31.78 -17.28
C GLU A 95 -6.06 -32.69 -18.47
N PHE A 96 -5.26 -33.74 -18.68
CA PHE A 96 -5.45 -34.73 -19.73
C PHE A 96 -5.99 -36.08 -19.22
N ASP A 97 -6.25 -36.19 -17.91
CA ASP A 97 -6.75 -37.42 -17.29
C ASP A 97 -8.29 -37.47 -17.35
N PRO A 98 -8.91 -38.67 -17.33
CA PRO A 98 -10.34 -38.81 -17.10
C PRO A 98 -10.78 -38.07 -15.83
N VAL A 99 -11.91 -37.37 -15.90
CA VAL A 99 -12.46 -36.52 -14.81
C VAL A 99 -12.58 -37.28 -13.49
N GLU A 100 -12.88 -38.57 -13.54
CA GLU A 100 -13.05 -39.44 -12.38
C GLU A 100 -11.76 -39.69 -11.60
N LEU A 101 -10.60 -39.49 -12.23
CA LEU A 101 -9.28 -39.64 -11.63
C LEU A 101 -8.73 -38.33 -11.05
N VAL A 102 -9.36 -37.19 -11.37
CA VAL A 102 -8.85 -35.85 -11.02
C VAL A 102 -9.54 -35.35 -9.75
N PRO A 103 -8.85 -35.28 -8.59
CA PRO A 103 -9.51 -35.04 -7.29
C PRO A 103 -10.29 -33.72 -7.19
N TYR A 104 -9.91 -32.71 -7.96
CA TYR A 104 -10.55 -31.39 -7.96
C TYR A 104 -11.55 -31.18 -9.11
N ALA A 105 -11.68 -32.11 -10.06
CA ALA A 105 -12.62 -31.96 -11.17
C ALA A 105 -14.10 -32.06 -10.74
N GLY A 106 -14.36 -32.63 -9.56
CA GLY A 106 -15.68 -32.68 -8.94
C GLY A 106 -16.04 -31.48 -8.05
N ILE A 107 -15.13 -30.51 -7.87
CA ILE A 107 -15.42 -29.30 -7.07
C ILE A 107 -16.44 -28.46 -7.84
N THR A 108 -17.59 -28.21 -7.22
CA THR A 108 -18.63 -27.37 -7.83
C THR A 108 -18.54 -25.93 -7.32
N PRO A 109 -19.13 -24.96 -8.03
CA PRO A 109 -19.12 -23.55 -7.60
C PRO A 109 -19.75 -23.29 -6.22
N ASP A 110 -20.53 -24.22 -5.67
CA ASP A 110 -21.16 -24.12 -4.35
C ASP A 110 -20.16 -24.02 -3.18
N VAL A 111 -18.92 -24.47 -3.36
CA VAL A 111 -17.85 -24.30 -2.35
C VAL A 111 -17.44 -22.83 -2.18
N VAL A 112 -17.70 -21.98 -3.18
CA VAL A 112 -17.37 -20.55 -3.12
C VAL A 112 -18.33 -19.86 -2.16
N ASN A 113 -17.79 -19.22 -1.12
CA ASN A 113 -18.56 -18.64 -0.01
C ASN A 113 -19.38 -19.66 0.81
N SER A 114 -18.99 -20.94 0.84
CA SER A 114 -19.66 -21.92 1.71
C SER A 114 -19.63 -21.50 3.19
N PRO A 115 -20.57 -21.97 4.03
CA PRO A 115 -20.57 -21.69 5.47
C PRO A 115 -19.25 -22.02 6.17
N GLU A 116 -18.55 -23.06 5.73
CA GLU A 116 -17.25 -23.46 6.27
C GLU A 116 -16.16 -22.43 5.94
N HIS A 117 -16.15 -21.92 4.69
CA HIS A 117 -15.19 -20.89 4.28
C HIS A 117 -15.47 -19.53 4.93
N THR A 118 -16.73 -19.15 5.11
CA THR A 118 -17.09 -17.92 5.84
C THR A 118 -16.74 -18.02 7.32
N ALA A 119 -16.97 -19.18 7.95
CA ALA A 119 -16.54 -19.46 9.32
C ALA A 119 -15.02 -19.46 9.46
N LEU A 120 -14.29 -20.02 8.49
CA LEU A 120 -12.83 -19.98 8.46
C LEU A 120 -12.30 -18.55 8.33
N ALA A 121 -12.90 -17.73 7.46
CA ALA A 121 -12.54 -16.32 7.31
C ALA A 121 -12.69 -15.56 8.63
N LEU A 122 -13.80 -15.74 9.36
CA LEU A 122 -14.00 -15.16 10.70
C LEU A 122 -12.97 -15.68 11.71
N LYS A 123 -12.66 -16.99 11.68
CA LYS A 123 -11.65 -17.59 12.56
C LYS A 123 -10.25 -17.04 12.32
N VAL A 124 -9.88 -16.75 11.07
CA VAL A 124 -8.61 -16.10 10.75
C VAL A 124 -8.64 -14.64 11.20
N ALA A 125 -9.71 -13.91 10.86
CA ALA A 125 -9.90 -12.51 11.19
C ALA A 125 -9.84 -12.22 12.71
N THR A 126 -10.27 -13.18 13.54
CA THR A 126 -10.19 -13.07 15.01
C THR A 126 -8.80 -13.36 15.60
N ARG A 127 -7.89 -13.98 14.85
CA ARG A 127 -6.58 -14.44 15.36
C ARG A 127 -5.40 -13.57 14.95
N THR A 128 -5.53 -12.82 13.87
CA THR A 128 -4.43 -12.02 13.30
C THR A 128 -4.29 -10.60 13.89
N PRO A 129 -5.32 -9.94 14.47
CA PRO A 129 -5.14 -8.60 15.03
C PRO A 129 -4.12 -8.56 16.17
N VAL A 130 -3.33 -7.50 16.16
CA VAL A 130 -2.23 -7.23 17.09
C VAL A 130 -2.65 -6.11 18.03
N LEU A 131 -2.71 -6.39 19.33
CA LEU A 131 -2.94 -5.36 20.34
C LEU A 131 -1.63 -4.61 20.59
N LEU A 132 -1.55 -3.35 20.18
CA LEU A 132 -0.32 -2.56 20.25
C LEU A 132 -0.20 -1.77 21.54
N LYS A 133 -1.32 -1.29 22.08
CA LYS A 133 -1.38 -0.54 23.34
C LYS A 133 -2.64 -0.93 24.11
N ASN A 134 -2.51 -1.12 25.41
CA ASN A 134 -3.64 -1.30 26.31
C ASN A 134 -3.29 -0.77 27.71
N ASN A 135 -3.35 0.55 27.85
CA ASN A 135 -3.08 1.28 29.09
C ASN A 135 -4.37 1.51 29.88
N LYS A 136 -4.22 2.03 31.11
CA LYS A 136 -5.37 2.50 31.89
C LYS A 136 -5.92 3.77 31.25
N ILE A 137 -7.24 3.93 31.33
CA ILE A 137 -7.91 5.15 30.87
C ILE A 137 -7.56 6.28 31.85
N SER A 138 -7.22 7.47 31.33
CA SER A 138 -6.85 8.61 32.18
C SER A 138 -7.96 8.92 33.20
N GLY A 139 -7.57 9.01 34.48
CA GLY A 139 -8.51 9.23 35.58
C GLY A 139 -9.34 8.01 36.00
N ARG A 140 -9.09 6.82 35.44
CA ARG A 140 -9.79 5.56 35.78
C ARG A 140 -8.80 4.42 36.05
N ASP A 141 -9.21 3.44 36.86
CA ASP A 141 -8.37 2.27 37.16
C ASP A 141 -8.50 1.14 36.10
N GLU A 142 -9.51 1.24 35.25
CA GLU A 142 -9.79 0.31 34.15
C GLU A 142 -8.83 0.47 32.96
N LYS A 143 -8.50 -0.65 32.33
CA LYS A 143 -7.80 -0.69 31.03
C LYS A 143 -8.74 -0.25 29.91
N ALA A 144 -8.17 0.25 28.81
CA ALA A 144 -8.93 0.66 27.64
C ALA A 144 -9.74 -0.48 27.01
N LEU A 145 -9.17 -1.69 27.01
CA LEU A 145 -9.73 -2.89 26.40
C LEU A 145 -9.56 -4.11 27.34
N PRO A 146 -10.46 -5.11 27.27
CA PRO A 146 -11.69 -5.13 26.47
C PRO A 146 -12.77 -4.18 27.01
N LEU A 147 -13.67 -3.73 26.13
CA LEU A 147 -14.82 -2.89 26.44
C LEU A 147 -15.86 -3.67 27.25
N ASN A 148 -16.35 -3.08 28.33
CA ASN A 148 -17.42 -3.66 29.13
C ASN A 148 -18.80 -3.30 28.54
N ALA A 149 -19.38 -4.19 27.74
CA ALA A 149 -20.67 -3.98 27.08
C ALA A 149 -21.82 -3.68 28.06
N GLY A 150 -21.74 -4.13 29.32
CA GLY A 150 -22.75 -3.86 30.35
C GLY A 150 -22.61 -2.50 31.04
N GLY A 151 -21.43 -1.87 30.96
CA GLY A 151 -21.15 -0.56 31.55
C GLY A 151 -21.29 0.62 30.58
N ILE A 152 -21.24 0.33 29.28
CA ILE A 152 -21.26 1.34 28.21
C ILE A 152 -22.71 1.62 27.80
N ARG A 153 -23.07 2.90 27.74
CA ARG A 153 -24.37 3.40 27.25
C ARG A 153 -24.24 4.07 25.89
N LYS A 154 -23.09 4.66 25.57
CA LYS A 154 -22.84 5.37 24.32
C LYS A 154 -21.47 5.06 23.74
N ILE A 155 -21.43 4.66 22.47
CA ILE A 155 -20.22 4.39 21.70
C ILE A 155 -20.20 5.33 20.49
N ALA A 156 -19.14 6.12 20.37
CA ALA A 156 -18.85 6.85 19.14
C ALA A 156 -17.93 6.00 18.26
N VAL A 157 -18.42 5.58 17.10
CA VAL A 157 -17.65 4.86 16.08
C VAL A 157 -17.24 5.87 15.02
N ILE A 158 -15.96 6.21 14.96
CA ILE A 158 -15.47 7.37 14.20
C ILE A 158 -14.40 6.93 13.20
N GLY A 159 -14.30 7.56 12.04
CA GLY A 159 -13.16 7.43 11.14
C GLY A 159 -13.51 6.86 9.78
N PRO A 160 -12.65 7.06 8.76
CA PRO A 160 -12.96 6.67 7.40
C PRO A 160 -13.15 5.15 7.27
N MET A 161 -12.49 4.34 8.10
CA MET A 161 -12.57 2.87 8.02
C MET A 161 -13.74 2.26 8.81
N ALA A 162 -14.53 3.07 9.52
CA ALA A 162 -15.55 2.56 10.44
C ALA A 162 -16.75 1.89 9.74
N ASP A 163 -17.20 2.40 8.59
CA ASP A 163 -18.37 1.86 7.87
C ASP A 163 -18.04 1.44 6.44
N ARG A 164 -16.88 0.80 6.25
CA ARG A 164 -16.50 0.19 4.97
C ARG A 164 -15.77 -1.13 5.17
N VAL A 165 -15.72 -1.93 4.10
CA VAL A 165 -14.85 -3.11 4.02
C VAL A 165 -13.75 -2.86 3.00
N VAL A 166 -12.50 -2.90 3.47
CA VAL A 166 -11.30 -2.78 2.63
C VAL A 166 -10.56 -4.11 2.69
N LEU A 167 -10.57 -4.84 1.57
CA LEU A 167 -9.96 -6.17 1.50
C LEU A 167 -8.46 -6.12 1.21
N GLY A 168 -7.99 -5.00 0.63
CA GLY A 168 -6.63 -4.81 0.17
C GLY A 168 -6.42 -5.20 -1.29
N PRO A 169 -5.24 -4.89 -1.86
CA PRO A 169 -4.91 -5.27 -3.22
C PRO A 169 -4.87 -6.81 -3.34
N TYR A 170 -5.01 -7.32 -4.55
CA TYR A 170 -5.05 -8.77 -4.82
C TYR A 170 -6.19 -9.53 -4.11
N SER A 171 -7.31 -8.84 -3.83
CA SER A 171 -8.50 -9.45 -3.24
C SER A 171 -9.49 -9.95 -4.29
N GLY A 172 -10.14 -11.09 -4.00
CA GLY A 172 -11.32 -11.54 -4.74
C GLY A 172 -12.57 -10.69 -4.43
N THR A 173 -13.73 -11.17 -4.91
CA THR A 173 -15.03 -10.48 -4.71
C THR A 173 -15.95 -11.32 -3.82
N PRO A 174 -15.92 -11.14 -2.47
CA PRO A 174 -16.88 -11.75 -1.56
C PRO A 174 -18.33 -11.35 -1.85
N LEU A 175 -19.27 -12.17 -1.38
CA LEU A 175 -20.67 -11.77 -1.32
C LEU A 175 -20.84 -10.58 -0.38
N GLU A 176 -21.72 -9.64 -0.75
CA GLU A 176 -22.01 -8.44 0.04
C GLU A 176 -22.48 -8.77 1.47
N SER A 177 -23.28 -9.82 1.63
CA SER A 177 -23.73 -10.31 2.94
C SER A 177 -22.58 -10.75 3.87
N ASN A 178 -21.41 -11.05 3.31
CA ASN A 178 -20.23 -11.47 4.06
C ASN A 178 -19.28 -10.30 4.35
N MET A 179 -19.48 -9.13 3.74
CA MET A 179 -18.65 -7.93 3.93
C MET A 179 -19.17 -7.12 5.13
N ILE A 180 -18.73 -7.48 6.33
CA ILE A 180 -19.19 -6.84 7.57
C ILE A 180 -18.28 -5.66 7.93
N THR A 181 -18.83 -4.45 7.92
CA THR A 181 -18.11 -3.23 8.37
C THR A 181 -17.90 -3.25 9.89
N PRO A 182 -16.88 -2.55 10.42
CA PRO A 182 -16.71 -2.42 11.87
C PRO A 182 -17.94 -1.87 12.60
N LEU A 183 -18.59 -0.85 12.04
CA LEU A 183 -19.84 -0.30 12.55
C LEU A 183 -20.94 -1.38 12.63
N GLN A 184 -21.13 -2.13 11.55
CA GLN A 184 -22.10 -3.22 11.50
C GLN A 184 -21.76 -4.32 12.52
N GLY A 185 -20.49 -4.70 12.63
CA GLY A 185 -20.02 -5.71 13.58
C GLY A 185 -20.29 -5.31 15.04
N ILE A 186 -19.99 -4.07 15.42
CA ILE A 186 -20.26 -3.55 16.77
C ILE A 186 -21.76 -3.56 17.07
N LYS A 187 -22.59 -3.06 16.14
CA LYS A 187 -24.06 -3.05 16.30
C LYS A 187 -24.62 -4.46 16.44
N THR A 188 -24.20 -5.39 15.58
CA THR A 188 -24.62 -6.79 15.63
C THR A 188 -24.21 -7.44 16.97
N TYR A 189 -22.96 -7.27 17.39
CA TYR A 189 -22.47 -7.84 18.64
C TYR A 189 -23.27 -7.34 19.86
N LEU A 190 -23.55 -6.03 19.94
CA LEU A 190 -24.32 -5.46 21.04
C LEU A 190 -25.76 -6.01 21.06
N ALA A 191 -26.40 -6.13 19.90
CA ALA A 191 -27.75 -6.67 19.78
C ALA A 191 -27.80 -8.15 20.19
N GLU A 192 -26.85 -8.97 19.73
CA GLU A 192 -26.75 -10.39 20.08
C GLU A 192 -26.50 -10.62 21.58
N ASN A 193 -25.83 -9.67 22.24
CA ASN A 193 -25.55 -9.70 23.67
C ASN A 193 -26.56 -8.91 24.53
N GLY A 194 -27.67 -8.45 23.94
CA GLY A 194 -28.76 -7.77 24.66
C GLY A 194 -28.39 -6.40 25.26
N SER A 195 -27.36 -5.72 24.73
CA SER A 195 -26.96 -4.39 25.17
C SER A 195 -27.86 -3.30 24.58
N GLY A 196 -28.23 -2.32 25.40
CA GLY A 196 -28.99 -1.14 24.98
C GLY A 196 -28.11 0.07 24.63
N ALA A 197 -26.81 -0.13 24.40
CA ALA A 197 -25.89 0.97 24.10
C ALA A 197 -26.24 1.66 22.77
N GLU A 198 -26.26 3.00 22.79
CA GLU A 198 -26.39 3.84 21.61
C GLU A 198 -25.06 3.84 20.83
N VAL A 199 -25.12 3.57 19.52
CA VAL A 199 -23.96 3.61 18.63
C VAL A 199 -24.13 4.74 17.62
N SER A 200 -23.32 5.78 17.74
CA SER A 200 -23.27 6.90 16.79
C SER A 200 -22.08 6.72 15.84
N TYR A 201 -22.21 7.21 14.61
CA TYR A 201 -21.18 7.09 13.58
C TYR A 201 -20.87 8.42 12.91
N SER A 202 -19.58 8.70 12.72
CA SER A 202 -19.11 9.77 11.83
C SER A 202 -17.85 9.34 11.07
N PRO A 203 -17.75 9.60 9.75
CA PRO A 203 -16.50 9.36 9.03
C PRO A 203 -15.35 10.24 9.54
N GLY A 204 -15.62 11.51 9.91
CA GLY A 204 -14.69 12.47 10.54
C GLY A 204 -13.43 12.87 9.76
N ALA A 205 -12.94 12.02 8.85
CA ALA A 205 -11.72 12.18 8.07
C ALA A 205 -11.82 11.40 6.75
N ASP A 206 -10.81 11.56 5.89
CA ASP A 206 -10.63 10.77 4.68
C ASP A 206 -9.24 10.11 4.62
N THR A 207 -9.00 9.32 3.57
CA THR A 207 -7.75 8.61 3.32
C THR A 207 -7.00 9.14 2.10
N LYS A 208 -7.25 10.39 1.71
CA LYS A 208 -6.64 10.95 0.51
C LYS A 208 -5.14 11.13 0.72
N SER A 209 -4.34 10.60 -0.21
CA SER A 209 -2.88 10.79 -0.12
C SER A 209 -2.51 12.27 -0.19
N ARG A 210 -1.50 12.66 0.59
CA ARG A 210 -0.81 13.96 0.48
C ARG A 210 0.61 13.82 -0.10
N SER A 211 0.92 12.64 -0.60
CA SER A 211 2.22 12.23 -1.11
C SER A 211 2.02 11.48 -2.43
N ASN A 212 3.00 11.55 -3.32
CA ASN A 212 2.91 10.98 -4.66
C ASN A 212 1.60 11.43 -5.37
N LEU A 213 1.47 12.74 -5.57
CA LEU A 213 0.20 13.39 -5.94
C LEU A 213 -0.14 13.23 -7.42
N PHE A 214 0.86 13.41 -8.29
CA PHE A 214 0.68 13.55 -9.72
C PHE A 214 1.76 12.78 -10.49
N TYR A 215 1.39 12.32 -11.68
CA TYR A 215 2.32 12.02 -12.76
C TYR A 215 2.27 13.17 -13.76
N VAL A 216 3.39 13.81 -14.05
CA VAL A 216 3.44 14.96 -14.98
C VAL A 216 4.41 14.67 -16.11
N ARG A 217 3.90 14.58 -17.34
CA ARG A 217 4.70 14.21 -18.52
C ARG A 217 5.27 15.44 -19.21
N LYS A 218 4.41 16.42 -19.48
CA LYS A 218 4.77 17.64 -20.21
C LYS A 218 3.81 18.78 -19.90
N PHE A 219 4.22 19.98 -20.26
CA PHE A 219 3.33 21.14 -20.34
C PHE A 219 3.59 21.91 -21.62
N GLU A 220 2.57 22.60 -22.10
CA GLU A 220 2.63 23.33 -23.37
C GLU A 220 2.21 24.78 -23.18
N ILE A 221 2.88 25.69 -23.87
CA ILE A 221 2.57 27.11 -23.87
C ILE A 221 1.95 27.47 -25.21
N LEU A 222 0.72 28.00 -25.17
CA LEU A 222 0.02 28.53 -26.33
C LEU A 222 0.10 30.06 -26.30
N ASP A 223 0.63 30.64 -27.37
CA ASP A 223 0.65 32.09 -27.56
C ASP A 223 -0.64 32.60 -28.22
N THR A 224 -0.79 33.93 -28.27
CA THR A 224 -1.93 34.62 -28.91
C THR A 224 -1.99 34.44 -30.42
N ASP A 225 -0.88 34.06 -31.05
CA ASP A 225 -0.78 33.82 -32.50
C ASP A 225 -1.14 32.37 -32.88
N GLY A 226 -1.33 31.49 -31.88
CA GLY A 226 -1.72 30.10 -32.05
C GLY A 226 -0.55 29.11 -32.09
N ASN A 227 0.69 29.53 -31.82
CA ASN A 227 1.83 28.63 -31.74
C ASN A 227 1.87 27.91 -30.39
N VAL A 228 2.28 26.64 -30.42
CA VAL A 228 2.41 25.78 -29.24
C VAL A 228 3.88 25.42 -29.04
N THR A 229 4.39 25.69 -27.84
CA THR A 229 5.72 25.25 -27.40
C THR A 229 5.55 24.13 -26.37
N GLU A 230 6.00 22.92 -26.72
CA GLU A 230 5.98 21.76 -25.83
C GLU A 230 7.25 21.72 -24.97
N ILE A 231 7.08 21.45 -23.67
CA ILE A 231 8.16 21.31 -22.70
C ILE A 231 7.99 19.97 -21.97
N ASP A 232 9.02 19.12 -22.10
CA ASP A 232 9.13 17.85 -21.36
C ASP A 232 9.34 18.14 -19.88
N ALA A 233 8.37 17.78 -19.04
CA ALA A 233 8.39 18.09 -17.61
C ALA A 233 9.53 17.34 -16.90
N THR A 234 10.01 16.23 -17.46
CA THR A 234 11.10 15.46 -16.87
C THR A 234 12.47 16.11 -17.04
N ARG A 235 12.55 17.16 -17.89
CA ARG A 235 13.79 17.92 -18.18
C ARG A 235 13.85 19.24 -17.43
N PHE A 236 13.50 19.23 -16.15
CA PHE A 236 13.62 20.41 -15.29
C PHE A 236 15.09 20.79 -15.05
N ASN A 237 15.35 22.07 -14.83
CA ASN A 237 16.67 22.60 -14.49
C ASN A 237 17.00 22.46 -12.99
N ALA A 238 15.99 22.57 -12.13
CA ALA A 238 16.10 22.39 -10.69
C ALA A 238 14.77 21.90 -10.11
N SER A 239 14.79 21.29 -8.93
CA SER A 239 13.59 20.87 -8.21
C SER A 239 13.77 21.00 -6.70
N SER A 240 12.66 20.93 -5.96
CA SER A 240 12.69 20.54 -4.56
C SER A 240 13.13 19.08 -4.39
N GLY A 241 13.46 18.69 -3.16
CA GLY A 241 13.58 17.26 -2.84
C GLY A 241 12.25 16.52 -2.98
N GLY A 242 12.31 15.19 -3.07
CA GLY A 242 11.14 14.31 -3.14
C GLY A 242 10.70 13.91 -4.55
N ILE A 243 11.06 14.67 -5.58
CA ILE A 243 10.64 14.39 -6.97
C ILE A 243 11.61 13.41 -7.64
N SER A 244 11.06 12.41 -8.34
CA SER A 244 11.81 11.50 -9.21
C SER A 244 11.31 11.55 -10.65
N VAL A 245 12.13 11.08 -11.58
CA VAL A 245 11.72 10.77 -12.94
C VAL A 245 11.71 9.25 -13.06
N ASP A 246 10.56 8.67 -13.38
CA ASP A 246 10.47 7.24 -13.67
C ASP A 246 10.10 6.99 -15.14
N SER A 247 10.28 5.75 -15.57
CA SER A 247 9.92 5.27 -16.89
C SER A 247 9.09 3.99 -16.78
N ALA A 248 7.77 4.12 -16.90
CA ALA A 248 6.89 2.98 -17.15
C ALA A 248 6.71 2.80 -18.68
N GLU A 249 6.99 1.59 -19.18
CA GLU A 249 6.70 1.18 -20.58
C GLU A 249 7.11 2.21 -21.67
N SER A 250 8.29 2.84 -21.53
CA SER A 250 8.86 3.85 -22.46
C SER A 250 8.31 5.28 -22.35
N VAL A 251 7.45 5.59 -21.37
CA VAL A 251 6.99 6.97 -21.11
C VAL A 251 7.63 7.52 -19.85
N HIS A 252 8.25 8.70 -19.96
CA HIS A 252 8.86 9.40 -18.84
C HIS A 252 7.85 10.32 -18.17
N SER A 253 7.77 10.27 -16.85
CA SER A 253 6.95 11.21 -16.09
C SER A 253 7.64 11.63 -14.80
N LEU A 254 7.32 12.84 -14.34
CA LEU A 254 7.64 13.26 -12.97
C LEU A 254 6.74 12.49 -12.03
N GLU A 255 7.35 11.88 -11.02
CA GLU A 255 6.69 11.05 -10.03
C GLU A 255 7.18 11.42 -8.63
N ARG A 256 6.61 10.75 -7.62
CA ARG A 256 6.96 10.96 -6.21
C ARG A 256 6.75 12.38 -5.71
N ILE A 257 5.79 13.06 -6.33
CA ILE A 257 5.52 14.48 -6.07
C ILE A 257 4.77 14.63 -4.74
N ASP A 258 5.41 15.20 -3.72
CA ASP A 258 4.78 15.51 -2.44
C ASP A 258 4.18 16.93 -2.41
N ASP A 259 3.27 17.18 -1.47
CA ASP A 259 2.68 18.49 -1.22
C ASP A 259 3.75 19.58 -1.00
N GLY A 260 3.65 20.67 -1.75
CA GLY A 260 4.59 21.80 -1.73
C GLY A 260 5.87 21.59 -2.56
N SER A 261 6.04 20.43 -3.20
CA SER A 261 7.19 20.19 -4.09
C SER A 261 7.12 21.07 -5.33
N TRP A 262 8.26 21.27 -6.00
CA TRP A 262 8.30 22.08 -7.22
C TRP A 262 9.39 21.65 -8.21
N THR A 263 9.14 21.87 -9.50
CA THR A 263 10.16 21.81 -10.58
C THR A 263 10.32 23.16 -11.24
N ALA A 264 11.54 23.49 -11.69
CA ALA A 264 11.88 24.76 -12.32
C ALA A 264 12.42 24.56 -13.74
N TYR A 265 11.99 25.43 -14.66
CA TYR A 265 12.35 25.44 -16.07
C TYR A 265 12.83 26.85 -16.42
N HIS A 266 14.10 26.98 -16.77
CA HIS A 266 14.74 28.27 -17.00
C HIS A 266 14.58 28.72 -18.44
N GLN A 267 14.47 30.04 -18.61
CA GLN A 267 14.43 30.69 -19.92
C GLN A 267 13.28 30.20 -20.82
N VAL A 268 12.12 29.89 -20.24
CA VAL A 268 10.92 29.57 -21.01
C VAL A 268 10.33 30.85 -21.57
N ASP A 269 10.23 30.96 -22.89
CA ASP A 269 9.62 32.12 -23.53
C ASP A 269 8.09 32.09 -23.33
N ILE A 270 7.59 33.11 -22.65
CA ILE A 270 6.15 33.30 -22.41
C ILE A 270 5.63 34.58 -23.06
N SER A 271 6.36 35.12 -24.05
CA SER A 271 5.95 36.28 -24.82
C SER A 271 4.62 36.02 -25.52
N GLY A 272 3.62 36.88 -25.26
CA GLY A 272 2.30 36.72 -25.88
C GLY A 272 1.54 35.49 -25.40
N ILE A 273 1.84 34.96 -24.20
CA ILE A 273 1.16 33.78 -23.66
C ILE A 273 -0.35 33.98 -23.55
N ASP A 274 -1.13 33.02 -24.06
CA ASP A 274 -2.59 32.97 -23.95
C ASP A 274 -3.03 31.92 -22.93
N SER A 275 -2.56 30.68 -23.08
CA SER A 275 -2.94 29.54 -22.26
C SER A 275 -1.74 28.66 -21.96
N VAL A 276 -1.83 27.89 -20.88
CA VAL A 276 -0.92 26.79 -20.59
C VAL A 276 -1.72 25.49 -20.57
N PHE A 277 -1.16 24.43 -21.12
CA PHE A 277 -1.69 23.08 -21.07
C PHE A 277 -0.79 22.22 -20.19
N LEU A 278 -1.40 21.38 -19.38
CA LEU A 278 -0.69 20.45 -18.51
C LEU A 278 -1.14 19.03 -18.83
N ASP A 279 -0.18 18.18 -19.18
CA ASP A 279 -0.36 16.74 -19.35
C ASP A 279 -0.01 16.05 -18.02
N ALA A 280 -1.05 15.82 -17.23
CA ALA A 280 -0.93 15.23 -15.91
C ALA A 280 -1.99 14.16 -15.66
N SER A 281 -1.60 13.14 -14.90
CA SER A 281 -2.53 12.20 -14.28
C SER A 281 -2.34 12.18 -12.77
N VAL A 282 -3.32 11.60 -12.08
CA VAL A 282 -3.36 11.53 -10.61
C VAL A 282 -3.31 10.08 -10.18
N ILE A 283 -2.73 9.85 -9.01
CA ILE A 283 -2.73 8.53 -8.37
C ILE A 283 -4.03 8.32 -7.61
N ASP A 284 -4.44 9.32 -6.83
CA ASP A 284 -5.61 9.22 -5.94
C ASP A 284 -6.49 10.48 -6.02
N ALA A 285 -6.43 11.34 -5.00
CA ALA A 285 -7.39 12.42 -4.78
C ALA A 285 -7.25 13.62 -5.70
N GLY A 286 -6.12 13.67 -6.42
CA GLY A 286 -5.72 14.83 -7.20
C GLY A 286 -5.26 15.97 -6.31
N GLY A 287 -5.52 17.20 -6.74
CA GLY A 287 -5.06 18.40 -6.07
C GLY A 287 -4.99 19.54 -7.07
N PHE A 288 -4.02 20.44 -6.90
CA PHE A 288 -3.79 21.50 -7.87
C PHE A 288 -2.31 21.74 -8.12
N ILE A 289 -2.02 22.20 -9.32
CA ILE A 289 -0.67 22.54 -9.78
C ILE A 289 -0.68 24.02 -10.13
N GLU A 290 0.32 24.76 -9.68
CA GLU A 290 0.47 26.18 -10.01
C GLU A 290 1.68 26.35 -10.91
N ALA A 291 1.49 26.94 -12.08
CA ALA A 291 2.57 27.54 -12.84
C ALA A 291 2.86 28.91 -12.25
N ARG A 292 4.09 29.13 -11.79
CA ARG A 292 4.57 30.37 -11.16
C ARG A 292 5.78 30.91 -11.88
N VAL A 293 6.01 32.22 -11.77
CA VAL A 293 7.15 32.90 -12.42
C VAL A 293 8.17 33.39 -11.40
N GLY A 294 9.45 33.20 -11.72
CA GLY A 294 10.62 33.71 -11.00
C GLY A 294 11.04 32.89 -9.78
N SER A 295 10.09 32.36 -9.02
CA SER A 295 10.35 31.44 -7.91
C SER A 295 9.14 30.57 -7.57
N ALA A 296 9.34 29.52 -6.77
CA ALA A 296 8.25 28.69 -6.24
C ALA A 296 7.21 29.47 -5.39
N THR A 297 7.58 30.64 -4.87
CA THR A 297 6.65 31.55 -4.17
C THR A 297 6.32 32.80 -4.98
N GLY A 298 6.67 32.82 -6.27
CA GLY A 298 6.47 33.94 -7.19
C GLY A 298 5.04 34.09 -7.66
N ASN A 299 4.82 34.99 -8.62
CA ASN A 299 3.49 35.28 -9.15
C ASN A 299 2.90 34.03 -9.83
N VAL A 300 1.62 33.74 -9.56
CA VAL A 300 0.89 32.66 -10.23
C VAL A 300 0.53 33.09 -11.65
N LEU A 301 1.02 32.31 -12.62
CA LEU A 301 0.68 32.41 -14.03
C LEU A 301 -0.62 31.67 -14.34
N ALA A 302 -0.77 30.44 -13.83
CA ALA A 302 -1.98 29.63 -13.98
C ALA A 302 -2.10 28.62 -12.83
N THR A 303 -3.32 28.23 -12.49
CA THR A 303 -3.62 27.19 -11.50
C THR A 303 -4.46 26.11 -12.16
N PHE A 304 -3.94 24.89 -12.20
CA PHE A 304 -4.60 23.72 -12.77
C PHE A 304 -5.23 22.92 -11.65
N GLU A 305 -6.56 22.82 -11.62
CA GLU A 305 -7.23 21.81 -10.81
C GLU A 305 -7.10 20.45 -11.50
N VAL A 306 -6.48 19.50 -10.82
CA VAL A 306 -6.30 18.15 -11.33
C VAL A 306 -7.22 17.23 -10.53
N PRO A 307 -8.44 16.92 -11.03
CA PRO A 307 -9.41 16.18 -10.25
C PRO A 307 -8.95 14.74 -10.01
N GLY A 308 -9.23 14.22 -8.82
CA GLY A 308 -8.94 12.84 -8.43
C GLY A 308 -9.56 11.78 -9.32
N ARG A 309 -9.14 10.52 -9.11
CA ARG A 309 -9.82 9.37 -9.69
C ARG A 309 -11.13 9.10 -8.94
N PRO A 310 -12.22 8.73 -9.64
CA PRO A 310 -13.38 8.15 -8.97
C PRO A 310 -12.97 6.90 -8.20
N GLU A 311 -13.63 6.59 -7.09
CA GLU A 311 -13.48 5.28 -6.42
C GLU A 311 -13.96 4.17 -7.39
N GLN A 312 -13.03 3.55 -8.12
CA GLN A 312 -13.28 2.34 -8.91
C GLN A 312 -12.41 1.20 -8.40
N ARG A 313 -13.02 0.03 -8.24
CA ARG A 313 -12.33 -1.23 -7.92
C ARG A 313 -11.71 -1.81 -9.19
N GLY A 314 -10.39 -2.01 -9.21
CA GLY A 314 -9.70 -2.82 -10.23
C GLY A 314 -8.44 -2.19 -10.83
N PHE A 315 -7.65 -3.03 -11.51
CA PHE A 315 -6.45 -2.66 -12.26
C PHE A 315 -6.78 -1.73 -13.41
N PHE A 316 -6.45 -0.44 -13.28
CA PHE A 316 -6.54 0.51 -14.38
C PHE A 316 -5.37 1.48 -14.35
N TRP A 317 -4.50 1.33 -15.36
CA TRP A 317 -3.55 2.35 -15.79
C TRP A 317 -4.29 3.69 -15.93
N GLY A 318 -3.84 4.71 -15.22
CA GLY A 318 -4.42 6.04 -15.33
C GLY A 318 -4.30 6.54 -16.76
N ARG A 319 -5.38 7.10 -17.30
CA ARG A 319 -5.28 7.88 -18.55
C ARG A 319 -4.86 9.30 -18.20
N ASP A 320 -3.87 9.78 -18.93
CA ASP A 320 -3.46 11.18 -18.87
C ASP A 320 -4.64 12.12 -19.16
N ARG A 321 -4.61 13.27 -18.49
CA ARG A 321 -5.57 14.35 -18.72
C ARG A 321 -4.80 15.58 -19.18
N ILE A 322 -5.19 16.10 -20.34
CA ILE A 322 -4.73 17.41 -20.80
C ILE A 322 -5.65 18.46 -20.18
N ILE A 323 -5.12 19.26 -19.26
CA ILE A 323 -5.84 20.32 -18.55
C ILE A 323 -5.38 21.65 -19.12
N ARG A 324 -6.32 22.52 -19.52
CA ARG A 324 -6.04 23.82 -20.13
C ARG A 324 -6.45 24.93 -19.18
N GLU A 325 -5.54 25.87 -18.93
CA GLU A 325 -5.83 27.06 -18.14
C GLU A 325 -5.38 28.34 -18.84
N LYS A 326 -6.13 29.44 -18.63
CA LYS A 326 -5.77 30.76 -19.14
C LYS A 326 -4.63 31.35 -18.31
N ALA A 327 -3.62 31.89 -18.99
CA ALA A 327 -2.48 32.50 -18.33
C ALA A 327 -2.80 33.93 -17.87
N ASN A 328 -2.31 34.29 -16.69
CA ASN A 328 -2.35 35.67 -16.20
C ASN A 328 -1.25 36.49 -16.88
N GLN A 329 -1.65 37.40 -17.77
CA GLN A 329 -0.73 38.19 -18.61
C GLN A 329 -0.16 39.45 -17.93
N LEU A 330 -0.55 39.75 -16.68
CA LEU A 330 -0.22 41.03 -16.04
C LEU A 330 1.28 41.20 -15.79
N GLY A 331 1.93 41.96 -16.68
CA GLY A 331 3.31 42.45 -16.51
C GLY A 331 4.41 41.46 -16.85
N LEU A 332 4.08 40.35 -17.51
CA LEU A 332 5.02 39.27 -17.86
C LEU A 332 5.28 39.25 -19.37
N THR A 333 6.54 39.28 -19.78
CA THR A 333 6.98 39.26 -21.18
C THR A 333 8.42 38.72 -21.27
N GLY A 334 8.78 38.12 -22.41
CA GLY A 334 10.09 37.55 -22.64
C GLY A 334 10.33 36.20 -21.94
N PRO A 335 11.57 35.68 -22.02
CA PRO A 335 11.99 34.49 -21.29
C PRO A 335 11.86 34.68 -19.78
N GLN A 336 11.24 33.69 -19.13
CA GLN A 336 11.06 33.65 -17.69
C GLN A 336 11.49 32.30 -17.12
N ASP A 337 11.81 32.30 -15.84
CA ASP A 337 11.95 31.05 -15.10
C ASP A 337 10.58 30.62 -14.59
N LEU A 338 10.10 29.48 -15.08
CA LEU A 338 8.83 28.90 -14.69
C LEU A 338 9.02 27.86 -13.60
N TYR A 339 8.11 27.86 -12.64
CA TYR A 339 8.04 26.88 -11.57
C TYR A 339 6.69 26.19 -11.62
N LEU A 340 6.67 24.86 -11.68
CA LEU A 340 5.45 24.09 -11.39
C LEU A 340 5.49 23.73 -9.90
N VAL A 341 4.51 24.19 -9.13
CA VAL A 341 4.37 23.91 -7.70
C VAL A 341 3.15 23.02 -7.48
N TYR A 342 3.35 21.93 -6.76
CA TYR A 342 2.37 20.85 -6.64
C TYR A 342 1.73 20.88 -5.25
N HIS A 343 0.40 20.80 -5.19
CA HIS A 343 -0.34 20.90 -3.94
C HIS A 343 -1.35 19.78 -3.79
N ALA A 344 -1.36 19.18 -2.60
CA ALA A 344 -2.40 18.25 -2.19
C ALA A 344 -3.74 18.99 -1.97
N PRO A 345 -4.88 18.28 -1.95
CA PRO A 345 -6.16 18.87 -1.58
C PRO A 345 -6.11 19.48 -0.17
N ALA A 346 -6.89 20.52 0.10
CA ALA A 346 -6.92 21.13 1.42
C ALA A 346 -7.34 20.13 2.52
N VAL A 347 -6.63 20.14 3.65
CA VAL A 347 -7.01 19.37 4.84
C VAL A 347 -8.29 19.99 5.42
N LEU A 348 -9.38 19.22 5.46
CA LEU A 348 -10.61 19.67 6.08
C LEU A 348 -10.49 19.62 7.62
N PRO A 349 -10.97 20.64 8.34
CA PRO A 349 -11.03 20.58 9.79
C PRO A 349 -12.00 19.47 10.24
N ILE A 350 -11.74 18.91 11.43
CA ILE A 350 -12.67 17.96 12.05
C ILE A 350 -13.93 18.72 12.46
N ASP A 351 -15.08 18.26 12.01
CA ASP A 351 -16.34 18.95 12.24
C ASP A 351 -16.76 18.88 13.72
N GLN A 352 -17.48 19.92 14.17
CA GLN A 352 -17.90 20.04 15.56
C GLN A 352 -18.92 18.98 15.98
N GLU A 353 -19.66 18.40 15.03
CA GLU A 353 -20.64 17.35 15.29
C GLU A 353 -19.93 16.05 15.71
N THR A 354 -18.86 15.67 15.00
CA THR A 354 -17.97 14.55 15.34
C THR A 354 -17.36 14.70 16.72
N LEU A 355 -16.89 15.92 17.07
CA LEU A 355 -16.33 16.18 18.41
C LEU A 355 -17.39 16.15 19.51
N SER A 356 -18.59 16.65 19.22
CA SER A 356 -19.72 16.60 20.16
C SER A 356 -20.15 15.16 20.41
N MET A 357 -20.24 14.35 19.34
CA MET A 357 -20.49 12.91 19.41
C MET A 357 -19.45 12.20 20.28
N ALA A 358 -18.15 12.41 19.99
CA ALA A 358 -17.05 11.83 20.75
C ALA A 358 -17.09 12.22 22.23
N SER A 359 -17.27 13.50 22.55
CA SER A 359 -17.28 14.01 23.93
C SER A 359 -18.44 13.45 24.77
N SER A 360 -19.57 13.14 24.13
CA SER A 360 -20.76 12.61 24.80
C SER A 360 -20.75 11.10 25.00
N ALA A 361 -19.83 10.38 24.35
CA ALA A 361 -19.74 8.93 24.39
C ALA A 361 -18.92 8.43 25.59
N ASP A 362 -19.25 7.25 26.10
CA ASP A 362 -18.45 6.61 27.16
C ASP A 362 -17.08 6.15 26.63
N VAL A 363 -17.04 5.80 25.34
CA VAL A 363 -15.85 5.39 24.58
C VAL A 363 -15.95 5.90 23.13
N ALA A 364 -14.82 6.37 22.59
CA ALA A 364 -14.66 6.66 21.16
C ALA A 364 -13.76 5.61 20.52
N VAL A 365 -14.26 4.88 19.52
CA VAL A 365 -13.48 3.91 18.74
C VAL A 365 -13.21 4.50 17.36
N VAL A 366 -11.95 4.85 17.13
CA VAL A 366 -11.47 5.56 15.94
C VAL A 366 -10.84 4.56 14.96
N PHE A 367 -11.50 4.32 13.83
CA PHE A 367 -11.11 3.41 12.75
C PHE A 367 -10.39 4.18 11.64
N VAL A 368 -9.07 3.97 11.55
CA VAL A 368 -8.17 4.63 10.59
C VAL A 368 -7.43 3.58 9.77
N GLY A 369 -6.84 3.99 8.64
CA GLY A 369 -6.19 3.04 7.77
C GLY A 369 -5.64 3.57 6.47
N THR A 370 -5.25 2.63 5.62
CA THR A 370 -4.97 2.82 4.19
C THR A 370 -6.06 2.14 3.37
N ASP A 371 -6.04 2.37 2.07
CA ASP A 371 -6.87 1.68 1.09
C ASP A 371 -6.10 1.45 -0.22
N ASP A 372 -6.74 0.86 -1.22
CA ASP A 372 -6.10 0.51 -2.50
C ASP A 372 -5.58 1.73 -3.28
N ARG A 373 -5.99 2.95 -2.91
CA ARG A 373 -5.52 4.20 -3.53
C ARG A 373 -4.20 4.67 -2.94
N THR A 374 -3.98 4.35 -1.67
CA THR A 374 -2.81 4.76 -0.90
C THR A 374 -1.79 3.66 -0.67
N ALA A 375 -2.15 2.41 -0.96
CA ALA A 375 -1.26 1.26 -0.79
C ALA A 375 -1.67 0.10 -1.71
N SER A 376 -1.01 -0.01 -2.86
CA SER A 376 -1.24 -1.06 -3.87
C SER A 376 0.03 -1.25 -4.73
N GLU A 377 -0.03 -2.19 -5.66
CA GLU A 377 1.01 -2.31 -6.70
C GLU A 377 1.14 -1.00 -7.48
N GLU A 378 2.38 -0.59 -7.79
CA GLU A 378 2.71 0.71 -8.41
C GLU A 378 2.32 1.96 -7.59
N SER A 379 1.86 1.78 -6.34
CA SER A 379 1.51 2.87 -5.43
C SER A 379 2.34 2.78 -4.15
N ASP A 380 3.63 3.03 -4.31
CA ASP A 380 4.57 3.11 -3.19
C ASP A 380 4.26 4.32 -2.29
N ARG A 381 4.31 4.09 -0.97
CA ARG A 381 4.18 5.15 0.03
C ARG A 381 5.54 5.77 0.34
N LEU A 382 5.70 7.05 0.01
CA LEU A 382 6.92 7.82 0.35
C LEU A 382 6.91 8.36 1.77
N THR A 383 5.74 8.31 2.41
CA THR A 383 5.54 8.61 3.81
C THR A 383 4.82 7.47 4.51
N LEU A 384 5.16 7.22 5.76
CA LEU A 384 4.48 6.24 6.59
C LEU A 384 3.43 6.88 7.51
N LEU A 385 3.16 8.18 7.37
CA LEU A 385 2.05 8.82 8.06
C LEU A 385 0.70 8.21 7.63
N LEU A 386 -0.29 8.24 8.52
CA LEU A 386 -1.67 7.93 8.13
C LEU A 386 -2.12 8.92 7.05
N PRO A 387 -2.74 8.46 5.94
CA PRO A 387 -3.13 9.36 4.86
C PRO A 387 -4.29 10.28 5.27
N GLY A 388 -4.51 11.34 4.50
CA GLY A 388 -5.56 12.32 4.76
C GLY A 388 -5.34 13.10 6.06
N ASN A 389 -6.43 13.35 6.77
CA ASN A 389 -6.48 14.09 8.04
C ASN A 389 -6.75 13.16 9.24
N GLN A 390 -6.37 11.89 9.12
CA GLN A 390 -6.69 10.86 10.13
C GLN A 390 -5.94 11.07 11.45
N TYR A 391 -4.71 11.60 11.41
CA TYR A 391 -4.00 11.95 12.64
C TYR A 391 -4.70 13.10 13.38
N GLU A 392 -5.15 14.12 12.66
CA GLU A 392 -5.88 15.26 13.20
C GLU A 392 -7.19 14.81 13.84
N LEU A 393 -7.87 13.82 13.23
CA LEU A 393 -9.05 13.17 13.80
C LEU A 393 -8.73 12.47 15.12
N ILE A 394 -7.69 11.63 15.17
CA ILE A 394 -7.28 10.94 16.41
C ILE A 394 -6.98 11.97 17.50
N ARG A 395 -6.17 12.99 17.18
CA ARG A 395 -5.78 14.04 18.13
C ARG A 395 -6.99 14.81 18.66
N ALA A 396 -7.91 15.20 17.78
CA ALA A 396 -9.09 15.99 18.15
C ALA A 396 -10.09 15.18 18.99
N VAL A 397 -10.33 13.91 18.62
CA VAL A 397 -11.19 12.98 19.38
C VAL A 397 -10.59 12.69 20.76
N ALA A 398 -9.29 12.37 20.83
CA ALA A 398 -8.61 12.15 22.11
C ALA A 398 -8.57 13.41 23.00
N GLY A 399 -8.61 14.61 22.39
CA GLY A 399 -8.73 15.87 23.10
C GLY A 399 -10.06 16.05 23.83
N VAL A 400 -11.12 15.36 23.41
CA VAL A 400 -12.48 15.49 23.98
C VAL A 400 -13.00 14.21 24.64
N ASN A 401 -12.36 13.05 24.42
CA ASN A 401 -12.71 11.79 25.06
C ASN A 401 -11.45 11.03 25.57
N PRO A 402 -11.27 10.85 26.89
CA PRO A 402 -10.09 10.17 27.45
C PRO A 402 -10.08 8.65 27.24
N HIS A 403 -11.20 8.05 26.83
CA HIS A 403 -11.32 6.63 26.47
C HIS A 403 -11.37 6.49 24.94
N THR A 404 -10.33 6.97 24.26
CA THR A 404 -10.19 6.81 22.81
C THR A 404 -9.40 5.52 22.49
N VAL A 405 -10.03 4.61 21.73
CA VAL A 405 -9.39 3.41 21.19
C VAL A 405 -9.16 3.59 19.70
N VAL A 406 -7.93 3.42 19.23
CA VAL A 406 -7.59 3.50 17.79
C VAL A 406 -7.47 2.09 17.20
N VAL A 407 -8.23 1.82 16.15
CA VAL A 407 -8.12 0.58 15.36
C VAL A 407 -7.55 0.94 13.99
N MET A 408 -6.38 0.40 13.68
CA MET A 408 -5.63 0.68 12.45
C MET A 408 -5.73 -0.50 11.48
N GLN A 409 -6.30 -0.24 10.31
CA GLN A 409 -6.35 -1.16 9.18
C GLN A 409 -5.48 -0.64 8.04
N THR A 410 -4.21 -1.03 8.04
CA THR A 410 -3.20 -0.50 7.11
C THR A 410 -2.49 -1.61 6.35
N LEU A 411 -2.06 -1.35 5.12
CA LEU A 411 -1.11 -2.20 4.40
C LEU A 411 0.29 -1.97 4.97
N GLY A 412 0.70 -2.81 5.92
CA GLY A 412 1.98 -2.68 6.60
C GLY A 412 2.00 -1.55 7.63
N MET A 413 3.20 -1.12 8.02
CA MET A 413 3.40 -0.15 9.11
C MET A 413 2.95 1.27 8.74
N VAL A 414 2.67 2.05 9.79
CA VAL A 414 2.52 3.52 9.76
C VAL A 414 3.28 4.13 10.94
N GLU A 415 3.67 5.39 10.84
CA GLU A 415 4.26 6.14 11.96
C GLU A 415 3.18 6.37 13.03
N VAL A 416 3.38 5.76 14.20
CA VAL A 416 2.38 5.75 15.29
C VAL A 416 2.74 6.66 16.45
N ASP A 417 4.00 7.09 16.56
CA ASP A 417 4.52 7.78 17.76
C ASP A 417 3.71 9.04 18.08
N GLN A 418 3.23 9.73 17.04
CA GLN A 418 2.43 10.94 17.14
C GLN A 418 1.13 10.78 17.97
N PHE A 419 0.55 9.59 18.04
CA PHE A 419 -0.67 9.33 18.82
C PHE A 419 -0.56 8.21 19.84
N ARG A 420 0.40 7.29 19.71
CA ARG A 420 0.60 6.22 20.69
C ARG A 420 1.02 6.75 22.05
N GLU A 421 1.69 7.91 22.11
CA GLU A 421 2.19 8.50 23.35
C GLU A 421 1.13 9.36 24.04
N MET A 422 -0.03 9.59 23.40
CA MET A 422 -1.12 10.35 23.99
C MET A 422 -1.76 9.57 25.14
N ASP A 423 -1.90 10.21 26.30
CA ASP A 423 -2.56 9.65 27.49
C ASP A 423 -4.02 9.28 27.23
N HIS A 424 -4.70 10.07 26.39
CA HIS A 424 -6.10 9.87 26.04
C HIS A 424 -6.33 8.89 24.88
N VAL A 425 -5.26 8.27 24.37
CA VAL A 425 -5.33 7.13 23.44
C VAL A 425 -4.86 5.86 24.17
N PRO A 426 -5.57 5.34 25.17
CA PRO A 426 -5.07 4.23 25.98
C PRO A 426 -5.11 2.88 25.27
N GLY A 427 -5.86 2.72 24.16
CA GLY A 427 -5.97 1.46 23.41
C GLY A 427 -5.60 1.60 21.93
N ILE A 428 -4.78 0.70 21.39
CA ILE A 428 -4.43 0.64 19.95
C ILE A 428 -4.43 -0.81 19.48
N ILE A 429 -5.15 -1.10 18.39
CA ILE A 429 -5.15 -2.40 17.69
C ILE A 429 -4.72 -2.18 16.24
N TRP A 430 -3.88 -3.06 15.70
CA TRP A 430 -3.59 -3.14 14.27
C TRP A 430 -4.10 -4.46 13.68
N THR A 431 -4.71 -4.44 12.50
CA THR A 431 -5.37 -5.62 11.91
C THR A 431 -4.76 -6.12 10.61
N GLY A 432 -3.93 -5.31 9.95
CA GLY A 432 -3.74 -5.43 8.50
C GLY A 432 -5.09 -5.38 7.75
N TYR A 433 -5.12 -5.75 6.47
CA TYR A 433 -6.40 -6.03 5.80
C TYR A 433 -6.94 -7.40 6.26
N ASN A 434 -8.09 -7.37 6.93
CA ASN A 434 -8.57 -8.49 7.75
C ASN A 434 -9.70 -9.30 7.10
N GLY A 435 -9.85 -9.17 5.78
CA GLY A 435 -10.79 -9.92 4.96
C GLY A 435 -12.26 -9.54 5.19
N GLN A 436 -13.16 -10.33 4.59
CA GLN A 436 -14.60 -10.01 4.55
C GLN A 436 -15.27 -9.93 5.94
N ALA A 437 -14.80 -10.74 6.90
CA ALA A 437 -15.37 -10.84 8.24
C ALA A 437 -14.77 -9.85 9.26
N GLN A 438 -14.01 -8.85 8.80
CA GLN A 438 -13.24 -7.93 9.64
C GLN A 438 -14.07 -7.24 10.74
N GLY A 439 -15.29 -6.77 10.44
CA GLY A 439 -16.11 -6.07 11.41
C GLY A 439 -16.64 -6.97 12.51
N ALA A 440 -17.09 -8.17 12.14
CA ALA A 440 -17.53 -9.19 13.10
C ALA A 440 -16.38 -9.64 14.00
N ALA A 441 -15.19 -9.86 13.44
CA ALA A 441 -14.01 -10.21 14.22
C ALA A 441 -13.60 -9.09 15.18
N MET A 442 -13.58 -7.85 14.71
CA MET A 442 -13.17 -6.70 15.51
C MET A 442 -14.11 -6.47 16.69
N ALA A 443 -15.43 -6.60 16.51
CA ALA A 443 -16.38 -6.49 17.62
C ALA A 443 -16.09 -7.52 18.72
N ARG A 444 -15.88 -8.79 18.36
CA ARG A 444 -15.52 -9.86 19.32
C ARG A 444 -14.24 -9.56 20.09
N ILE A 445 -13.25 -8.95 19.43
CA ILE A 445 -12.00 -8.54 20.07
C ILE A 445 -12.23 -7.33 20.99
N LEU A 446 -12.91 -6.29 20.51
CA LEU A 446 -13.17 -5.07 21.28
C LEU A 446 -13.88 -5.38 22.59
N PHE A 447 -14.86 -6.29 22.59
CA PHE A 447 -15.64 -6.67 23.76
C PHE A 447 -15.11 -7.90 24.52
N GLY A 448 -13.95 -8.44 24.13
CA GLY A 448 -13.26 -9.48 24.89
C GLY A 448 -13.82 -10.90 24.75
N GLU A 449 -14.74 -11.16 23.81
CA GLU A 449 -15.10 -12.53 23.42
C GLU A 449 -13.86 -13.27 22.86
N VAL A 450 -12.99 -12.51 22.17
CA VAL A 450 -11.70 -12.98 21.67
C VAL A 450 -10.57 -12.19 22.32
N ASN A 451 -9.59 -12.91 22.87
CA ASN A 451 -8.33 -12.33 23.31
C ASN A 451 -7.37 -12.20 22.10
N PRO A 452 -6.91 -10.98 21.75
CA PRO A 452 -6.00 -10.80 20.62
C PRO A 452 -4.66 -11.50 20.88
N GLY A 453 -4.19 -12.23 19.87
CA GLY A 453 -2.95 -13.01 19.94
C GLY A 453 -1.97 -12.75 18.80
N GLY A 454 -2.31 -11.85 17.87
CA GLY A 454 -1.43 -11.48 16.77
C GLY A 454 -0.13 -10.84 17.26
N LYS A 455 0.93 -11.02 16.47
CA LYS A 455 2.26 -10.41 16.69
C LYS A 455 2.72 -9.76 15.40
N LEU A 456 3.44 -8.65 15.50
CA LEU A 456 4.00 -7.95 14.34
C LEU A 456 4.99 -8.85 13.60
N ASN A 457 4.85 -8.93 12.27
CA ASN A 457 5.74 -9.69 11.38
C ASN A 457 6.85 -8.81 10.76
N ALA A 458 6.89 -7.53 11.11
CA ALA A 458 7.90 -6.57 10.68
C ALA A 458 8.19 -5.58 11.82
N THR A 459 9.40 -5.02 11.83
CA THR A 459 9.75 -3.89 12.70
C THR A 459 8.97 -2.66 12.29
N TRP A 460 8.42 -1.92 13.27
CA TRP A 460 7.78 -0.63 13.03
C TRP A 460 8.73 0.48 13.40
N HIS A 461 9.29 1.12 12.39
CA HIS A 461 10.25 2.21 12.52
C HIS A 461 9.56 3.51 12.97
N LYS A 462 10.30 4.38 13.67
CA LYS A 462 9.76 5.65 14.15
C LYS A 462 9.42 6.59 13.00
N SER A 463 10.28 6.65 11.99
CA SER A 463 10.01 7.39 10.76
C SER A 463 10.48 6.67 9.51
N VAL A 464 9.82 6.94 8.37
CA VAL A 464 10.33 6.54 7.04
C VAL A 464 11.75 7.08 6.80
N LYS A 465 12.11 8.21 7.41
CA LYS A 465 13.43 8.84 7.30
C LYS A 465 14.55 8.06 8.01
N ASP A 466 14.20 7.12 8.87
CA ASP A 466 15.18 6.22 9.49
C ASP A 466 15.60 5.10 8.53
N LEU A 467 14.92 4.95 7.39
CA LEU A 467 15.22 3.92 6.39
C LEU A 467 16.06 4.49 5.24
N PRO A 468 16.90 3.65 4.60
CA PRO A 468 17.53 4.00 3.34
C PRO A 468 16.49 4.34 2.27
N ASP A 469 16.92 5.12 1.28
CA ASP A 469 16.14 5.47 0.09
C ASP A 469 15.41 4.24 -0.48
N ILE A 470 14.16 4.38 -0.92
CA ILE A 470 13.35 3.25 -1.38
C ILE A 470 14.00 2.43 -2.51
N ALA A 471 14.87 3.04 -3.32
CA ALA A 471 15.62 2.38 -4.38
C ALA A 471 16.89 1.63 -3.89
N ASP A 472 17.25 1.75 -2.61
CA ASP A 472 18.35 0.98 -2.01
C ASP A 472 17.86 -0.41 -1.56
N TYR A 473 18.16 -1.43 -2.34
CA TYR A 473 17.76 -2.81 -2.05
C TYR A 473 18.68 -3.53 -1.03
N ASP A 474 19.72 -2.88 -0.49
CA ASP A 474 20.55 -3.48 0.54
C ASP A 474 19.81 -3.60 1.88
N LEU A 475 19.75 -4.81 2.41
CA LEU A 475 19.08 -5.07 3.69
C LEU A 475 19.94 -4.72 4.92
N ARG A 476 21.27 -4.80 4.78
CA ARG A 476 22.22 -4.88 5.90
C ARG A 476 22.70 -3.55 6.49
N GLY A 477 22.34 -2.42 5.89
CA GLY A 477 22.93 -1.12 6.23
C GLY A 477 24.37 -0.99 5.75
N GLY A 478 25.12 -0.02 6.29
CA GLY A 478 26.52 0.25 5.91
C GLY A 478 27.02 1.61 6.34
N ALA A 479 28.16 2.05 5.81
CA ALA A 479 28.79 3.33 6.17
C ALA A 479 27.84 4.52 5.93
N GLY A 480 27.20 5.00 7.00
CA GLY A 480 26.26 6.11 6.98
C GLY A 480 24.81 5.76 6.59
N LYS A 481 24.44 4.47 6.55
CA LYS A 481 23.06 4.04 6.26
C LYS A 481 22.57 2.95 7.22
N ASN A 482 21.34 3.07 7.67
CA ASN A 482 20.67 2.08 8.52
C ASN A 482 20.33 0.81 7.71
N GLY A 483 20.23 -0.34 8.37
CA GLY A 483 19.62 -1.53 7.75
C GLY A 483 18.09 -1.45 7.72
N ARG A 484 17.43 -2.41 7.07
CA ARG A 484 15.95 -2.36 6.89
C ARG A 484 15.16 -3.25 7.85
N THR A 485 15.76 -4.34 8.32
CA THR A 485 15.07 -5.40 9.07
C THR A 485 15.48 -5.41 10.54
N TYR A 486 14.76 -6.16 11.38
CA TYR A 486 15.11 -6.34 12.80
C TYR A 486 16.51 -6.93 13.05
N TRP A 487 17.16 -7.52 12.04
CA TRP A 487 18.55 -7.99 12.15
C TRP A 487 19.60 -6.91 11.86
N TYR A 488 19.23 -5.87 11.14
CA TYR A 488 20.19 -4.93 10.54
C TYR A 488 19.90 -3.46 10.86
N PHE A 489 18.72 -3.15 11.39
CA PHE A 489 18.38 -1.85 11.93
C PHE A 489 18.77 -1.78 13.41
N ASP A 490 19.60 -0.82 13.78
CA ASP A 490 20.18 -0.64 15.11
C ASP A 490 19.69 0.62 15.85
N GLY A 491 18.73 1.35 15.26
CA GLY A 491 18.08 2.50 15.87
C GLY A 491 16.88 2.14 16.76
N ASP A 492 16.30 3.15 17.39
CA ASP A 492 15.04 3.01 18.12
C ASP A 492 13.88 2.74 17.18
N VAL A 493 12.94 1.91 17.62
CA VAL A 493 11.74 1.55 16.87
C VAL A 493 10.49 1.89 17.67
N SER A 494 9.35 2.09 16.98
CA SER A 494 8.06 2.20 17.63
C SER A 494 7.64 0.85 18.20
N TYR A 495 7.67 -0.22 17.39
CA TYR A 495 7.39 -1.56 17.88
C TYR A 495 8.38 -2.56 17.28
N GLU A 496 8.89 -3.47 18.11
CA GLU A 496 9.82 -4.49 17.65
C GLU A 496 9.12 -5.57 16.81
N PHE A 497 9.90 -6.26 15.98
CA PHE A 497 9.45 -7.51 15.37
C PHE A 497 8.97 -8.48 16.46
N GLY A 498 7.79 -9.09 16.26
CA GLY A 498 7.18 -9.99 17.23
C GLY A 498 6.43 -9.30 18.37
N TYR A 499 6.35 -7.96 18.41
CA TYR A 499 5.58 -7.25 19.43
C TYR A 499 4.07 -7.49 19.28
N GLY A 500 3.35 -7.51 20.40
CA GLY A 500 1.89 -7.64 20.46
C GLY A 500 1.43 -8.05 21.85
N LEU A 501 0.47 -7.34 22.41
CA LEU A 501 -0.08 -7.56 23.74
C LEU A 501 -1.23 -8.58 23.70
N SER A 502 -1.73 -8.91 24.89
CA SER A 502 -2.89 -9.75 25.12
C SER A 502 -3.74 -9.13 26.24
N TYR A 503 -5.01 -9.54 26.35
CA TYR A 503 -5.83 -9.22 27.52
C TYR A 503 -5.42 -9.99 28.77
N THR A 504 -4.53 -10.97 28.63
CA THR A 504 -3.94 -11.71 29.75
C THR A 504 -2.41 -11.52 29.80
N THR A 505 -1.80 -12.03 30.85
CA THR A 505 -0.35 -11.99 31.06
C THR A 505 0.25 -13.38 30.85
N PHE A 506 1.47 -13.41 30.32
CA PHE A 506 2.24 -14.64 30.12
C PHE A 506 3.58 -14.49 30.82
N ASP A 507 3.86 -15.36 31.78
CA ASP A 507 5.15 -15.41 32.45
C ASP A 507 6.01 -16.53 31.84
N TYR A 508 7.26 -16.20 31.52
CA TYR A 508 8.25 -17.13 31.00
C TYR A 508 9.32 -17.34 32.07
N SER A 509 9.58 -18.59 32.42
CA SER A 509 10.59 -18.94 33.43
C SER A 509 11.32 -20.22 33.04
N ASN A 510 12.45 -20.49 33.71
CA ASN A 510 13.20 -21.75 33.59
C ASN A 510 13.58 -22.14 32.15
N PHE A 511 14.11 -21.20 31.35
CA PHE A 511 14.62 -21.53 30.02
C PHE A 511 15.74 -22.57 30.12
N GLY A 512 15.53 -23.72 29.49
CA GLY A 512 16.47 -24.83 29.47
C GLY A 512 16.92 -25.15 28.06
N ILE A 513 18.18 -25.57 27.94
CA ILE A 513 18.73 -26.21 26.75
C ILE A 513 19.17 -27.63 27.11
N SER A 514 18.88 -28.58 26.23
CA SER A 514 19.20 -30.01 26.42
C SER A 514 20.70 -30.31 26.44
N SER A 515 21.53 -29.45 25.85
CA SER A 515 22.99 -29.55 25.89
C SER A 515 23.64 -28.17 25.76
N SER A 516 24.79 -27.98 26.41
CA SER A 516 25.64 -26.79 26.30
C SER A 516 26.82 -26.96 25.33
N SER A 517 26.97 -28.15 24.73
CA SER A 517 27.96 -28.45 23.69
C SER A 517 27.37 -29.39 22.65
N VAL A 518 27.63 -29.12 21.38
CA VAL A 518 27.11 -29.88 20.25
C VAL A 518 28.13 -30.00 19.13
N THR A 519 28.00 -31.06 18.35
CA THR A 519 28.61 -31.21 17.03
C THR A 519 27.66 -30.65 15.95
N PRO A 520 28.15 -30.39 14.71
CA PRO A 520 27.31 -29.83 13.65
C PRO A 520 26.05 -30.62 13.29
N ASN A 521 25.96 -31.91 13.68
CA ASN A 521 24.84 -32.79 13.34
C ASN A 521 23.89 -33.05 14.52
N ASP A 522 24.18 -32.51 15.71
CA ASP A 522 23.35 -32.75 16.88
C ASP A 522 22.05 -31.93 16.83
N LYS A 523 20.99 -32.47 17.43
CA LYS A 523 19.73 -31.76 17.62
C LYS A 523 19.65 -31.26 19.06
N ILE A 524 19.44 -29.96 19.23
CA ILE A 524 19.16 -29.35 20.53
C ILE A 524 17.65 -29.16 20.67
N THR A 525 17.11 -29.60 21.80
CA THR A 525 15.82 -29.13 22.30
C THR A 525 16.05 -27.99 23.29
N SER A 526 15.32 -26.90 23.13
CA SER A 526 15.26 -25.76 24.05
C SER A 526 13.81 -25.42 24.35
N GLY A 527 13.52 -24.97 25.55
CA GLY A 527 12.16 -24.61 25.93
C GLY A 527 12.07 -23.95 27.29
N TRP A 528 10.92 -23.33 27.51
CA TRP A 528 10.49 -22.81 28.80
C TRP A 528 9.72 -23.91 29.52
N MET A 529 10.01 -24.15 30.80
CA MET A 529 9.37 -25.19 31.63
C MET A 529 8.35 -24.61 32.60
#